data_AF-A0A522VYX6-F1
#
_entry.id   AF-A0A522VYX6-F1
#
_cell.length_a   1.000
_cell.length_b   1.000
_cell.length_c   1.000
_cell.angle_alpha   90.00
_cell.angle_beta   90.00
_cell.angle_gamma   90.00
#
_symmetry.space_group_name_H-M   'P 1'
#
loop_
_entity.id
_entity.type
_entity.pdbx_description
1 polymer ?
#
loop_
_entity_poly.entity_id
_entity_poly.type
_entity_poly.pdbx_seq_one_letter_code
_entity_poly.pdbx_strand_id
1 'polypeptide(L)'
;MDRLPRPRFLLAVITAITLIGGGIGLIGTIWSDHNATLVDWTANLSLSARLVESHMRGLHTQAHANLLRIEDRLSGRPLADLRDSERDRAWLDTLLAGIPGGFAICIHDDKANPVLTTDRRTVFARNAAGHEYMTLALAQPGKTVVSAMTTDRTAPGNVIILSRALIDRGGQVRGVAEILVDADAFSGFYRPLQAPDRGSIFTIMRTDGRSE
;
A
#
# COMPACT_ATOMS: atom_id res chain seq x y z
N MET A 1 50.04 -5.86 -67.19
CA MET A 1 50.96 -6.20 -66.08
C MET A 1 50.43 -5.53 -64.82
N ASP A 2 49.56 -6.23 -64.10
CA ASP A 2 48.91 -5.70 -62.90
C ASP A 2 49.91 -5.58 -61.76
N ARG A 3 50.07 -4.36 -61.25
CA ARG A 3 50.85 -4.08 -60.05
C ARG A 3 50.05 -4.58 -58.85
N LEU A 4 50.36 -5.78 -58.38
CA LEU A 4 49.86 -6.29 -57.11
C LEU A 4 50.18 -5.26 -55.99
N PRO A 5 49.19 -4.88 -55.17
CA PRO A 5 49.41 -3.91 -54.09
C PRO A 5 50.44 -4.44 -53.10
N ARG A 6 51.34 -3.56 -52.64
CA ARG A 6 52.44 -3.90 -51.73
C ARG A 6 51.90 -4.62 -50.47
N PRO A 7 52.54 -5.70 -50.00
CA PRO A 7 52.02 -6.55 -48.91
C PRO A 7 51.72 -5.78 -47.61
N ARG A 8 52.45 -4.69 -47.35
CA ARG A 8 52.22 -3.78 -46.21
C ARG A 8 50.88 -3.05 -46.28
N PHE A 9 50.39 -2.74 -47.48
CA PHE A 9 49.11 -2.07 -47.67
C PHE A 9 47.93 -3.01 -47.41
N LEU A 10 48.01 -4.24 -47.92
CA LEU A 10 46.98 -5.27 -47.66
C LEU A 10 46.87 -5.58 -46.15
N LEU A 11 48.00 -5.66 -45.44
CA LEU A 11 48.01 -5.92 -44.01
C LEU A 11 47.42 -4.75 -43.20
N ALA A 12 47.67 -3.51 -43.62
CA ALA A 12 47.06 -2.33 -43.00
C ALA A 12 45.53 -2.29 -43.19
N VAL A 13 45.05 -2.66 -44.38
CA VAL A 13 43.61 -2.72 -44.68
C VAL A 13 42.92 -3.83 -43.87
N ILE A 14 43.51 -5.03 -43.79
CA ILE A 14 42.95 -6.12 -42.98
C ILE A 14 42.91 -5.73 -41.49
N THR A 15 43.98 -5.13 -40.97
CA THR A 15 44.02 -4.67 -39.57
C THR A 15 42.94 -3.61 -39.31
N ALA A 16 42.77 -2.65 -40.22
CA ALA A 16 41.75 -1.61 -40.11
C ALA A 16 40.32 -2.19 -40.13
N ILE A 17 40.02 -3.12 -41.06
CA ILE A 17 38.72 -3.79 -41.12
C ILE A 17 38.45 -4.59 -39.84
N THR A 18 39.47 -5.26 -39.29
CA THR A 18 39.33 -6.05 -38.05
C THR A 18 39.09 -5.14 -36.84
N LEU A 19 39.77 -3.99 -36.75
CA LEU A 19 39.56 -3.01 -35.68
C LEU A 19 38.17 -2.35 -35.76
N ILE A 20 37.74 -1.98 -36.96
CA ILE A 20 36.44 -1.36 -37.20
C ILE A 20 35.31 -2.38 -36.95
N GLY A 21 35.42 -3.60 -37.49
CA GLY A 21 34.46 -4.68 -37.28
C GLY A 21 34.38 -5.11 -35.81
N GLY A 22 35.52 -5.23 -35.13
CA GLY A 22 35.59 -5.54 -33.70
C GLY A 22 34.99 -4.43 -32.82
N GLY A 23 35.26 -3.16 -33.14
CA GLY A 23 34.71 -2.01 -32.43
C GLY A 23 33.19 -1.87 -32.60
N ILE A 24 32.67 -2.03 -33.82
CA ILE A 24 31.23 -2.01 -34.11
C ILE A 24 30.53 -3.19 -33.44
N GLY A 25 31.14 -4.38 -33.44
CA GLY A 25 30.62 -5.57 -32.75
C GLY A 25 30.50 -5.37 -31.25
N LEU A 26 31.52 -4.79 -30.60
CA LEU A 26 31.52 -4.50 -29.16
C LEU A 26 30.44 -3.47 -28.79
N ILE A 27 30.27 -2.40 -29.58
CA ILE A 27 29.21 -1.40 -29.37
C ILE A 27 27.82 -2.04 -29.53
N GLY A 28 27.65 -2.91 -30.54
CA GLY A 28 26.41 -3.64 -30.75
C GLY A 28 26.06 -4.58 -29.59
N THR A 29 27.05 -5.28 -29.03
CA THR A 29 26.83 -6.12 -27.85
C THR A 29 26.50 -5.30 -26.61
N ILE A 30 27.19 -4.17 -26.37
CA ILE A 30 26.90 -3.28 -25.24
C ILE A 30 25.50 -2.69 -25.36
N TRP A 31 25.07 -2.29 -26.56
CA TRP A 31 23.74 -1.73 -26.77
C TRP A 31 22.62 -2.78 -26.66
N SER A 32 22.87 -4.00 -27.17
CA SER A 32 21.96 -5.13 -26.99
C SER A 32 21.83 -5.53 -25.52
N ASP A 33 22.94 -5.56 -24.79
CA ASP A 33 22.97 -5.88 -23.36
C ASP A 33 22.30 -4.78 -22.53
N HIS A 34 22.49 -3.51 -22.91
CA HIS A 34 21.81 -2.37 -22.32
C HIS A 34 20.28 -2.45 -22.52
N ASN A 35 19.82 -2.75 -23.74
CA ASN A 35 18.39 -2.90 -24.01
C ASN A 35 17.79 -4.12 -23.29
N ALA A 36 18.48 -5.26 -23.29
CA ALA A 36 18.03 -6.45 -22.56
C ALA A 36 17.91 -6.13 -21.06
N THR A 37 18.91 -5.43 -20.50
CA THR A 37 18.88 -4.95 -19.12
C THR A 37 17.69 -4.02 -18.88
N LEU A 38 17.43 -3.04 -19.74
CA LEU A 38 16.28 -2.14 -19.57
C LEU A 38 14.93 -2.88 -19.62
N VAL A 39 14.78 -3.87 -20.51
CA VAL A 39 13.57 -4.70 -20.59
C VAL A 39 13.39 -5.51 -19.31
N ASP A 40 14.45 -6.15 -18.81
CA ASP A 40 14.38 -6.92 -17.56
C ASP A 40 14.06 -6.03 -16.34
N TRP A 41 14.59 -4.81 -16.31
CA TRP A 41 14.29 -3.86 -15.23
C TRP A 41 12.85 -3.37 -15.27
N THR A 42 12.33 -3.02 -16.45
CA THR A 42 10.93 -2.60 -16.60
C THR A 42 9.97 -3.75 -16.27
N ALA A 43 10.29 -4.98 -16.68
CA ALA A 43 9.53 -6.17 -16.31
C ALA A 43 9.51 -6.38 -14.79
N ASN A 44 10.66 -6.31 -14.12
CA ASN A 44 10.76 -6.47 -12.67
C ASN A 44 10.01 -5.37 -11.90
N LEU A 45 10.08 -4.11 -12.35
CA LEU A 45 9.32 -3.01 -11.77
C LEU A 45 7.81 -3.23 -11.93
N SER A 46 7.37 -3.66 -13.12
CA SER A 46 5.95 -3.94 -13.38
C SER A 46 5.43 -5.09 -12.51
N LEU A 47 6.23 -6.13 -12.30
CA LEU A 47 5.89 -7.26 -11.44
C LEU A 47 5.81 -6.82 -9.98
N SER A 48 6.78 -6.04 -9.52
CA SER A 48 6.78 -5.49 -8.16
C SER A 48 5.56 -4.59 -7.92
N ALA A 49 5.22 -3.72 -8.87
CA ALA A 49 4.03 -2.87 -8.79
C ALA A 49 2.73 -3.69 -8.72
N ARG A 50 2.61 -4.74 -9.53
CA ARG A 50 1.45 -5.65 -9.50
C ARG A 50 1.34 -6.42 -8.18
N LEU A 51 2.47 -6.83 -7.60
CA LEU A 51 2.49 -7.47 -6.28
C LEU A 51 2.00 -6.50 -5.19
N VAL A 52 2.50 -5.25 -5.20
CA VAL A 52 2.06 -4.20 -4.27
C VAL A 52 0.56 -3.94 -4.43
N GLU A 53 0.08 -3.79 -5.67
CA GLU A 53 -1.32 -3.58 -5.99
C GLU A 53 -2.20 -4.74 -5.48
N SER A 54 -1.80 -5.98 -5.77
CA SER A 54 -2.54 -7.17 -5.33
C SER A 54 -2.56 -7.29 -3.81
N HIS A 55 -1.45 -6.98 -3.14
CA HIS A 55 -1.39 -7.00 -1.68
C HIS A 55 -2.32 -5.93 -1.08
N MET A 56 -2.27 -4.70 -1.58
CA MET A 56 -3.15 -3.61 -1.14
C MET A 56 -4.63 -3.92 -1.38
N ARG A 57 -4.96 -4.51 -2.54
CA ARG A 57 -6.30 -4.99 -2.84
C ARG A 57 -6.75 -6.06 -1.85
N GLY A 58 -5.88 -7.02 -1.53
CA GLY A 58 -6.15 -8.06 -0.54
C GLY A 58 -6.44 -7.47 0.85
N LEU A 59 -5.59 -6.55 1.32
CA LEU A 59 -5.79 -5.83 2.57
C LEU A 59 -7.14 -5.10 2.59
N HIS A 60 -7.43 -4.31 1.55
CA HIS A 60 -8.67 -3.56 1.45
C HIS A 60 -9.88 -4.49 1.46
N THR A 61 -9.87 -5.57 0.68
CA THR A 61 -10.95 -6.56 0.64
C THR A 61 -11.17 -7.20 2.01
N GLN A 62 -10.09 -7.54 2.72
CA GLN A 62 -10.17 -8.15 4.04
C GLN A 62 -10.72 -7.18 5.09
N ALA A 63 -10.19 -5.96 5.14
CA ALA A 63 -10.66 -4.92 6.04
C ALA A 63 -12.13 -4.54 5.75
N HIS A 64 -12.51 -4.45 4.47
CA HIS A 64 -13.90 -4.25 4.06
C HIS A 64 -14.82 -5.37 4.57
N ALA A 65 -14.43 -6.64 4.40
CA ALA A 65 -15.20 -7.78 4.90
C ALA A 65 -15.33 -7.77 6.43
N ASN A 66 -14.27 -7.39 7.15
CA ASN A 66 -14.31 -7.26 8.61
C ASN A 66 -15.22 -6.10 9.07
N LEU A 67 -15.18 -4.95 8.39
CA LEU A 67 -16.09 -3.83 8.66
C LEU A 67 -17.56 -4.20 8.41
N LEU A 68 -17.85 -4.97 7.36
CA LEU A 68 -19.20 -5.52 7.13
C LEU A 68 -19.63 -6.47 8.25
N ARG A 69 -18.75 -7.35 8.72
CA ARG A 69 -19.04 -8.24 9.86
C ARG A 69 -19.32 -7.46 11.14
N ILE A 70 -18.64 -6.33 11.35
CA ILE A 70 -18.90 -5.41 12.47
C ILE A 70 -20.28 -4.78 12.29
N GLU A 71 -20.60 -4.25 11.12
CA GLU A 71 -21.93 -3.70 10.81
C GLU A 71 -23.05 -4.73 11.07
N ASP A 72 -22.93 -5.94 10.53
CA ASP A 72 -23.91 -7.01 10.69
C ASP A 72 -24.11 -7.41 12.15
N ARG A 73 -23.02 -7.59 12.90
CA ARG A 73 -23.06 -7.98 14.32
C ARG A 73 -23.71 -6.91 15.20
N LEU A 74 -23.51 -5.64 14.86
CA LEU A 74 -24.03 -4.51 15.61
C LEU A 74 -25.41 -4.05 15.12
N SER A 75 -25.89 -4.62 14.00
CA SER A 75 -27.22 -4.36 13.48
C SER A 75 -28.29 -4.68 14.53
N GLY A 76 -29.00 -3.66 14.99
CA GLY A 76 -30.06 -3.79 16.00
C GLY A 76 -29.59 -3.85 17.47
N ARG A 77 -28.29 -3.72 17.78
CA ARG A 77 -27.79 -3.58 19.15
C ARG A 77 -27.43 -2.12 19.47
N PRO A 78 -27.92 -1.51 20.57
CA PRO A 78 -27.44 -0.21 21.04
C PRO A 78 -25.91 -0.17 21.15
N LEU A 79 -25.26 0.88 20.63
CA LEU A 79 -23.80 0.98 20.71
C LEU A 79 -23.36 1.20 22.17
N ALA A 80 -24.19 1.84 22.98
CA ALA A 80 -23.96 2.00 24.41
C ALA A 80 -23.68 0.67 25.13
N ASP A 81 -24.28 -0.43 24.69
CA ASP A 81 -24.09 -1.78 25.26
C ASP A 81 -22.69 -2.36 25.00
N LEU A 82 -21.94 -1.75 24.07
CA LEU A 82 -20.57 -2.15 23.76
C LEU A 82 -19.56 -1.55 24.74
N ARG A 83 -19.93 -0.50 25.48
CA ARG A 83 -19.04 0.10 26.48
C ARG A 83 -18.68 -0.98 27.50
N ASP A 84 -17.37 -1.17 27.68
CA ASP A 84 -16.79 -2.14 28.60
C ASP A 84 -17.09 -3.63 28.31
N SER A 85 -17.64 -3.95 27.13
CA SER A 85 -17.88 -5.34 26.73
C SER A 85 -16.57 -6.07 26.39
N GLU A 86 -15.99 -6.78 27.36
CA GLU A 86 -14.82 -7.64 27.15
C GLU A 86 -15.05 -8.69 26.05
N ARG A 87 -16.27 -9.21 25.94
CA ARG A 87 -16.62 -10.21 24.93
C ARG A 87 -16.56 -9.63 23.52
N ASP A 88 -17.08 -8.42 23.33
CA ASP A 88 -17.03 -7.77 22.02
C ASP A 88 -15.60 -7.27 21.72
N ARG A 89 -14.85 -6.84 22.74
CA ARG A 89 -13.41 -6.52 22.59
C ARG A 89 -12.59 -7.72 22.12
N ALA A 90 -12.72 -8.85 22.81
CA ALA A 90 -12.01 -10.07 22.44
C ALA A 90 -12.38 -10.54 21.03
N TRP A 91 -13.65 -10.37 20.63
CA TRP A 91 -14.07 -10.66 19.26
C TRP A 91 -13.42 -9.71 18.24
N LEU A 92 -13.35 -8.41 18.51
CA LEU A 92 -12.63 -7.48 17.64
C LEU A 92 -11.14 -7.83 17.56
N ASP A 93 -10.50 -8.25 18.65
CA ASP A 93 -9.11 -8.74 18.65
C ASP A 93 -8.95 -9.94 17.69
N THR A 94 -9.94 -10.85 17.61
CA THR A 94 -9.88 -11.96 16.62
C THR A 94 -9.97 -11.48 15.17
N LEU A 95 -10.73 -10.42 14.89
CA LEU A 95 -10.77 -9.82 13.56
C LEU A 95 -9.45 -9.13 13.23
N LEU A 96 -8.90 -8.38 14.19
CA LEU A 96 -7.65 -7.65 14.05
C LEU A 96 -6.47 -8.58 13.78
N ALA A 97 -6.39 -9.71 14.49
CA ALA A 97 -5.34 -10.71 14.30
C ALA A 97 -5.26 -11.27 12.87
N GLY A 98 -6.36 -11.21 12.11
CA GLY A 98 -6.38 -11.61 10.72
C GLY A 98 -5.76 -10.59 9.76
N ILE A 99 -5.63 -9.32 10.16
CA ILE A 99 -5.28 -8.20 9.26
C ILE A 99 -3.76 -7.99 9.27
N PRO A 100 -3.06 -8.17 8.15
CA PRO A 100 -1.63 -7.86 8.06
C PRO A 100 -1.36 -6.39 8.39
N GLY A 101 -0.46 -6.14 9.34
CA GLY A 101 -0.17 -4.77 9.80
C GLY A 101 -1.31 -4.11 10.59
N GLY A 102 -2.36 -4.87 10.95
CA GLY A 102 -3.46 -4.38 11.77
C GLY A 102 -2.98 -3.88 13.12
N PHE A 103 -3.24 -2.61 13.39
CA PHE A 103 -2.84 -1.94 14.62
C PHE A 103 -3.98 -1.90 15.66
N ALA A 104 -5.19 -1.51 15.23
CA ALA A 104 -6.35 -1.39 16.10
C ALA A 104 -7.67 -1.40 15.34
N ILE A 105 -8.76 -1.72 16.03
CA ILE A 105 -10.14 -1.51 15.59
C ILE A 105 -10.83 -0.62 16.61
N CYS A 106 -11.54 0.40 16.13
CA CYS A 106 -12.34 1.30 16.96
C CYS A 106 -13.78 1.39 16.45
N ILE A 107 -14.73 1.52 17.36
CA ILE A 107 -16.13 1.83 17.07
C ILE A 107 -16.47 3.15 17.76
N HIS A 108 -16.91 4.12 16.96
CA HIS A 108 -17.37 5.43 17.40
C HIS A 108 -18.91 5.48 17.41
N ASP A 109 -19.49 6.23 18.35
CA ASP A 109 -20.92 6.57 18.34
C ASP A 109 -21.27 7.65 17.31
N ASP A 110 -22.55 8.03 17.25
CA ASP A 110 -23.09 9.10 16.40
C ASP A 110 -22.45 10.48 16.68
N LYS A 111 -21.88 10.65 17.86
CA LYS A 111 -21.16 11.86 18.30
C LYS A 111 -19.65 11.74 18.12
N ALA A 112 -19.18 10.71 17.43
CA ALA A 112 -17.77 10.40 17.22
C ALA A 112 -16.98 10.07 18.50
N ASN A 113 -17.65 9.71 19.60
CA ASN A 113 -16.93 9.26 20.79
C ASN A 113 -16.56 7.79 20.65
N PRO A 114 -15.35 7.39 21.07
CA PRO A 114 -14.96 5.99 21.11
C PRO A 114 -15.84 5.24 22.10
N VAL A 115 -16.44 4.14 21.65
CA VAL A 115 -17.34 3.30 22.45
C VAL A 115 -16.67 1.97 22.79
N LEU A 116 -15.97 1.39 21.82
CA LEU A 116 -15.23 0.16 21.98
C LEU A 116 -13.97 0.23 21.11
N THR A 117 -12.84 -0.15 21.70
CA THR A 117 -11.56 -0.19 20.99
C THR A 117 -10.74 -1.41 21.41
N THR A 118 -9.99 -1.97 20.47
CA THR A 118 -8.92 -2.95 20.74
C THR A 118 -7.59 -2.26 21.06
N ASP A 119 -7.52 -0.94 20.86
CA ASP A 119 -6.31 -0.17 21.05
C ASP A 119 -5.91 -0.07 22.51
N ARG A 120 -4.74 -0.63 22.84
CA ARG A 120 -4.13 -0.57 24.17
C ARG A 120 -3.24 0.66 24.35
N ARG A 121 -2.96 1.41 23.26
CA ARG A 121 -2.07 2.57 23.23
C ARG A 121 -2.81 3.91 23.23
N THR A 122 -4.13 3.90 23.35
CA THR A 122 -4.97 5.11 23.53
C THR A 122 -4.97 6.11 22.37
N VAL A 123 -4.58 5.69 21.17
CA VAL A 123 -4.74 6.43 19.90
C VAL A 123 -6.20 6.86 19.70
N PHE A 124 -7.16 6.01 20.10
CA PHE A 124 -8.60 6.32 20.04
C PHE A 124 -9.20 6.92 21.31
N ALA A 125 -8.40 7.38 22.27
CA ALA A 125 -8.98 7.86 23.54
C ALA A 125 -9.75 9.18 23.43
N ARG A 126 -9.77 9.83 22.25
CA ARG A 126 -10.39 11.14 22.03
C ARG A 126 -11.54 11.05 21.03
N ASN A 127 -12.42 12.02 21.11
CA ASN A 127 -13.51 12.20 20.17
C ASN A 127 -12.95 12.45 18.76
N ALA A 128 -13.47 11.70 17.78
CA ALA A 128 -13.03 11.70 16.39
C ALA A 128 -13.77 12.72 15.51
N ALA A 129 -14.59 13.61 16.09
CA ALA A 129 -15.33 14.61 15.34
C ALA A 129 -14.37 15.56 14.61
N GLY A 130 -14.65 15.80 13.33
CA GLY A 130 -13.84 16.67 12.48
C GLY A 130 -12.62 15.99 11.85
N HIS A 131 -12.31 14.74 12.20
CA HIS A 131 -11.30 14.00 11.46
C HIS A 131 -11.81 13.60 10.06
N GLU A 132 -10.90 13.58 9.07
CA GLU A 132 -11.24 13.26 7.68
C GLU A 132 -11.87 11.86 7.55
N TYR A 133 -11.30 10.87 8.23
CA TYR A 133 -11.76 9.48 8.21
C TYR A 133 -13.23 9.34 8.67
N MET A 134 -13.61 10.06 9.72
CA MET A 134 -14.98 10.11 10.25
C MET A 134 -15.90 10.81 9.24
N THR A 135 -15.47 11.96 8.74
CA THR A 135 -16.25 12.79 7.81
C THR A 135 -16.51 12.06 6.50
N LEU A 136 -15.51 11.38 5.94
CA LEU A 136 -15.63 10.61 4.71
C LEU A 136 -16.58 9.41 4.87
N ALA A 137 -16.50 8.69 5.99
CA ALA A 137 -17.35 7.54 6.25
C ALA A 137 -18.83 7.95 6.37
N LEU A 138 -19.09 9.07 7.06
CA LEU A 138 -20.44 9.63 7.21
C LEU A 138 -20.98 10.21 5.90
N ALA A 139 -20.12 10.81 5.07
CA ALA A 139 -20.52 11.33 3.76
C ALA A 139 -20.83 10.23 2.72
N GLN A 140 -20.33 9.01 2.94
CA GLN A 140 -20.53 7.86 2.06
C GLN A 140 -21.05 6.62 2.81
N PRO A 141 -22.28 6.67 3.38
CA PRO A 141 -22.83 5.53 4.11
C PRO A 141 -22.88 4.27 3.23
N GLY A 142 -22.54 3.12 3.82
CA GLY A 142 -22.55 1.83 3.12
C GLY A 142 -21.31 1.56 2.26
N LYS A 143 -20.37 2.52 2.18
CA LYS A 143 -19.04 2.32 1.57
C LYS A 143 -17.97 2.21 2.64
N THR A 144 -16.96 1.40 2.37
CA THR A 144 -15.69 1.48 3.10
C THR A 144 -14.85 2.55 2.42
N VAL A 145 -14.41 3.53 3.19
CA VAL A 145 -13.54 4.60 2.75
C VAL A 145 -12.14 4.38 3.32
N VAL A 146 -11.15 4.91 2.62
CA VAL A 146 -9.75 4.87 3.05
C VAL A 146 -9.25 6.29 3.18
N SER A 147 -8.58 6.56 4.29
CA SER A 147 -7.94 7.84 4.61
C SER A 147 -6.58 7.56 5.23
N ALA A 148 -5.63 8.44 4.97
CA ALA A 148 -4.36 8.42 5.68
C ALA A 148 -4.49 9.28 6.94
N MET A 149 -3.79 8.89 8.00
CA MET A 149 -3.50 9.76 9.12
C MET A 149 -2.00 9.93 9.20
N THR A 150 -1.54 11.12 8.78
CA THR A 150 -0.17 11.57 8.99
C THR A 150 -0.11 12.12 10.41
N THR A 151 0.72 11.55 11.27
CA THR A 151 0.61 11.78 12.71
C THR A 151 0.93 13.22 13.11
N ASP A 152 0.01 13.84 13.86
CA ASP A 152 0.32 14.78 14.93
C ASP A 152 0.39 14.01 16.27
N ARG A 153 1.62 13.83 16.78
CA ARG A 153 2.03 13.39 18.13
C ARG A 153 1.55 12.09 18.82
N THR A 154 0.49 11.38 18.42
CA THR A 154 -0.07 10.27 19.25
C THR A 154 -0.03 8.86 18.67
N ALA A 155 0.16 8.68 17.36
CA ALA A 155 0.33 7.37 16.73
C ALA A 155 1.80 7.13 16.34
N PRO A 156 2.33 5.91 16.47
CA PRO A 156 3.65 5.59 15.95
C PRO A 156 3.57 5.44 14.44
N GLY A 157 3.99 6.46 13.68
CA GLY A 157 4.19 6.35 12.23
C GLY A 157 2.97 6.71 11.37
N ASN A 158 3.10 6.54 10.06
CA ASN A 158 2.01 6.79 9.12
C ASN A 158 0.97 5.68 9.26
N VAL A 159 -0.32 6.02 9.41
CA VAL A 159 -1.38 5.02 9.59
C VAL A 159 -2.39 5.12 8.46
N ILE A 160 -2.78 3.98 7.91
CA ILE A 160 -3.91 3.87 6.98
C ILE A 160 -5.14 3.53 7.81
N ILE A 161 -6.18 4.35 7.67
CA ILE A 161 -7.46 4.16 8.35
C ILE A 161 -8.49 3.73 7.31
N LEU A 162 -9.12 2.59 7.54
CA LEU A 162 -10.28 2.15 6.80
C LEU A 162 -11.52 2.35 7.66
N SER A 163 -12.46 3.16 7.18
CA SER A 163 -13.64 3.56 7.94
C SER A 163 -14.93 3.17 7.22
N ARG A 164 -15.97 2.87 7.98
CA ARG A 164 -17.30 2.57 7.45
C ARG A 164 -18.37 3.03 8.43
N ALA A 165 -19.36 3.77 7.92
CA ALA A 165 -20.55 4.11 8.70
C ALA A 165 -21.35 2.85 9.03
N LEU A 166 -21.75 2.71 10.30
CA LEU A 166 -22.59 1.64 10.79
C LEU A 166 -24.05 2.02 10.59
N ILE A 167 -24.76 1.27 9.76
CA ILE A 167 -26.15 1.54 9.42
C ILE A 167 -27.05 0.53 10.13
N ASP A 168 -28.18 0.99 10.66
CA ASP A 168 -29.21 0.10 11.20
C ASP A 168 -30.15 -0.49 10.14
N ARG A 169 -31.07 -1.35 10.59
CA ARG A 169 -32.09 -1.93 9.70
C ARG A 169 -33.06 -0.90 9.12
N GLY A 170 -33.13 0.30 9.70
CA GLY A 170 -33.93 1.43 9.22
C GLY A 170 -33.16 2.37 8.27
N GLY A 171 -31.91 2.07 7.95
CA GLY A 171 -31.07 2.90 7.08
C GLY A 171 -30.44 4.11 7.78
N GLN A 172 -30.56 4.22 9.11
CA GLN A 172 -29.98 5.33 9.88
C GLN A 172 -28.54 5.04 10.27
N VAL A 173 -27.69 6.05 10.14
CA VAL A 173 -26.30 5.98 10.59
C VAL A 173 -26.26 6.10 12.10
N ARG A 174 -25.58 5.16 12.76
CA ARG A 174 -25.49 5.07 14.23
C ARG A 174 -24.12 5.35 14.79
N GLY A 175 -23.10 5.37 13.94
CA GLY A 175 -21.71 5.48 14.32
C GLY A 175 -20.81 5.07 13.17
N VAL A 176 -19.52 4.90 13.46
CA VAL A 176 -18.50 4.53 12.47
C VAL A 176 -17.60 3.46 13.08
N ALA A 177 -17.29 2.42 12.30
CA ALA A 177 -16.26 1.46 12.63
C ALA A 177 -15.00 1.71 11.79
N GLU A 178 -13.85 1.51 12.41
CA GLU A 178 -12.55 1.87 11.86
C GLU A 178 -11.53 0.77 12.11
N ILE A 179 -10.69 0.52 11.12
CA ILE A 179 -9.55 -0.39 11.21
C ILE A 179 -8.30 0.40 10.87
N LEU A 180 -7.32 0.34 11.76
CA LEU A 180 -6.02 0.97 11.58
C LEU A 180 -5.02 -0.05 11.13
N VAL A 181 -4.27 0.33 10.11
CA VAL A 181 -3.18 -0.45 9.57
C VAL A 181 -1.92 0.40 9.60
N ASP A 182 -0.90 -0.12 10.27
CA ASP A 182 0.41 0.50 10.33
C ASP A 182 1.03 0.53 8.92
N ALA A 183 1.28 1.72 8.38
CA ALA A 183 1.89 1.84 7.05
C ALA A 183 3.35 1.37 7.06
N ASP A 184 4.03 1.45 8.21
CA ASP A 184 5.43 1.04 8.33
C ASP A 184 5.56 -0.48 8.22
N ALA A 185 4.52 -1.24 8.57
CA ALA A 185 4.47 -2.69 8.34
C ALA A 185 4.62 -3.03 6.84
N PHE A 186 4.09 -2.19 5.94
CA PHE A 186 4.29 -2.34 4.50
C PHE A 186 5.72 -1.99 4.09
N SER A 187 6.29 -0.92 4.66
CA SER A 187 7.68 -0.55 4.39
C SER A 187 8.64 -1.71 4.72
N GLY A 188 8.40 -2.40 5.83
CA GLY A 188 9.17 -3.58 6.24
C GLY A 188 8.99 -4.77 5.31
N PHE A 189 7.78 -5.01 4.80
CA PHE A 189 7.49 -6.08 3.85
C PHE A 189 8.17 -5.87 2.49
N TYR A 190 8.20 -4.63 2.00
CA TYR A 190 8.77 -4.33 0.67
C TYR A 190 10.28 -4.06 0.70
N ARG A 191 10.87 -3.73 1.86
CA ARG A 191 12.32 -3.47 1.99
C ARG A 191 13.21 -4.62 1.45
N PRO A 192 12.91 -5.92 1.66
CA PRO A 192 13.68 -7.01 1.06
C PRO A 192 13.55 -7.13 -0.46
N LEU A 193 12.48 -6.59 -1.06
CA LEU A 193 12.31 -6.55 -2.52
C LEU A 193 13.12 -5.42 -3.17
N GLN A 194 13.54 -4.43 -2.38
CA GLN A 194 14.45 -3.39 -2.83
C GLN A 194 15.86 -3.97 -2.84
N ALA A 195 16.42 -4.17 -4.03
CA ALA A 195 17.85 -4.48 -4.15
C ALA A 195 18.65 -3.33 -3.51
N PRO A 196 19.59 -3.60 -2.58
CA PRO A 196 20.33 -2.59 -1.82
C PRO A 196 20.99 -1.49 -2.67
N ASP A 197 21.30 -1.81 -3.94
CA ASP A 197 22.13 -0.99 -4.81
C ASP A 197 21.33 -0.14 -5.82
N ARG A 198 19.98 -0.17 -5.78
CA ARG A 198 19.13 0.36 -6.88
C ARG A 198 18.26 1.56 -6.56
N GLY A 199 18.28 2.09 -5.34
CA GLY A 199 17.57 3.34 -4.99
C GLY A 199 16.07 3.35 -5.28
N SER A 200 15.42 2.18 -5.38
CA SER A 200 14.01 2.04 -5.72
C SER A 200 13.11 2.48 -4.55
N ILE A 201 12.21 3.43 -4.79
CA ILE A 201 11.22 3.91 -3.82
C ILE A 201 9.84 3.37 -4.21
N PHE A 202 9.14 2.76 -3.26
CA PHE A 202 7.73 2.40 -3.42
C PHE A 202 6.88 3.43 -2.68
N THR A 203 5.92 4.03 -3.37
CA THR A 203 4.98 4.99 -2.79
C THR A 203 3.56 4.53 -3.07
N ILE A 204 2.69 4.61 -2.06
CA ILE A 204 1.26 4.39 -2.19
C ILE A 204 0.62 5.78 -2.16
N MET A 205 -0.05 6.16 -3.24
CA MET A 205 -0.73 7.45 -3.34
C MET A 205 -2.22 7.24 -3.52
N ARG A 206 -3.02 8.11 -2.92
CA ARG A 206 -4.45 8.18 -3.24
C ARG A 206 -4.61 8.66 -4.67
N THR A 207 -5.55 8.08 -5.41
CA THR A 207 -5.75 8.35 -6.84
C THR A 207 -6.23 9.76 -7.15
N ASP A 208 -6.58 10.57 -6.14
CA ASP A 208 -6.97 11.97 -6.27
C ASP A 208 -5.76 12.94 -6.33
N GLY A 209 -4.53 12.42 -6.35
CA GLY A 209 -3.33 13.21 -6.57
C GLY A 209 -2.91 14.07 -5.36
N ARG A 210 -3.60 13.96 -4.22
CA ARG A 210 -3.12 14.50 -2.95
C ARG A 210 -2.15 13.52 -2.33
N SER A 211 -0.86 13.71 -2.61
CA SER A 211 0.17 13.34 -1.65
C SER A 211 0.11 14.33 -0.49
N GLU A 212 -0.10 13.83 0.72
CA GLU A 212 0.40 14.53 1.92
C GLU A 212 1.87 14.18 2.11
#